data_AF-E8U523-F1
#
_entry.id   AF-E8U523-F1
#
_cell.length_a   1.000
_cell.length_b   1.000
_cell.length_c   1.000
_cell.angle_alpha   90.00
_cell.angle_beta   90.00
_cell.angle_gamma   90.00
#
_symmetry.space_group_name_H-M   'P 1'
#
loop_
_entity.id
_entity.type
_entity.pdbx_description
1 polymer ?
#
loop_
_entity_poly.entity_id
_entity_poly.type
_entity_poly.pdbx_seq_one_letter_code
_entity_poly.pdbx_strand_id
1 'polypeptide(L)'
;MRLLPVALLLSSALAAAALLTRAGWQAQAGVPRVTGYGAHGDGQLIGGADGAGRFRLALERRTRAGTHIAWGARGLGEAARAHVLRVPGYMPRDIVVQTCRAEACAVVGLGAHTGQEVWREPGRVARQAGVAVYIVGEGRTVRRNLLTGERSEQ
;
A
#
# COMPACT_ATOMS: atom_id res chain seq x y z
N MET A 1 23.23 -33.44 -21.07
CA MET A 1 23.59 -32.00 -21.16
C MET A 1 22.81 -31.23 -20.12
N ARG A 2 23.52 -30.51 -19.23
CA ARG A 2 22.98 -29.83 -18.03
C ARG A 2 22.40 -28.46 -18.42
N LEU A 3 21.07 -28.32 -18.44
CA LEU A 3 20.37 -27.04 -18.66
C LEU A 3 20.11 -26.25 -17.36
N LEU A 4 20.70 -26.65 -16.23
CA LEU A 4 20.40 -26.05 -14.91
C LEU A 4 21.01 -24.67 -14.55
N PRO A 5 22.06 -24.10 -15.20
CA PRO A 5 22.68 -22.88 -14.67
C PRO A 5 21.99 -21.57 -15.09
N VAL A 6 21.25 -21.53 -16.20
CA VAL A 6 20.70 -20.27 -16.75
C VAL A 6 19.48 -19.80 -15.95
N ALA A 7 18.58 -20.71 -15.55
CA ALA A 7 17.40 -20.35 -14.78
C ALA A 7 17.76 -19.76 -13.40
N LEU A 8 18.77 -20.31 -12.73
CA LEU A 8 19.24 -19.81 -11.42
C LEU A 8 19.85 -18.40 -11.52
N LEU A 9 20.59 -18.11 -12.60
CA LEU A 9 21.21 -16.80 -12.84
C LEU A 9 20.18 -15.71 -13.14
N LEU A 10 19.14 -16.03 -13.93
CA LEU A 10 18.05 -15.08 -14.19
C LEU A 10 17.22 -14.76 -12.93
N SER A 11 16.95 -15.76 -12.10
CA SER A 11 16.22 -15.55 -10.84
C SER A 11 16.98 -14.66 -9.85
N SER A 12 18.30 -14.80 -9.79
CA SER A 12 19.17 -14.01 -8.90
C SER A 12 19.37 -12.58 -9.40
N ALA A 13 19.50 -12.35 -10.71
CA ALA A 13 19.55 -11.01 -11.28
C ALA A 13 18.24 -10.22 -11.07
N LEU A 14 17.08 -10.87 -11.22
CA LEU A 14 15.78 -10.24 -10.97
C LEU A 14 15.56 -9.93 -9.48
N ALA A 15 16.03 -10.80 -8.60
CA ALA A 15 15.99 -10.55 -7.15
C ALA A 15 16.90 -9.38 -6.76
N ALA A 16 18.11 -9.31 -7.32
CA ALA A 16 19.04 -8.20 -7.10
C ALA A 16 18.48 -6.87 -7.61
N ALA A 17 17.86 -6.85 -8.79
CA ALA A 17 17.20 -5.66 -9.33
C ALA A 17 16.06 -5.16 -8.42
N ALA A 18 15.21 -6.06 -7.92
CA ALA A 18 14.16 -5.69 -6.98
C ALA A 18 14.71 -5.13 -5.66
N LEU A 19 15.81 -5.69 -5.14
CA LEU A 19 16.47 -5.18 -3.94
C LEU A 19 17.03 -3.76 -4.16
N LEU A 20 17.66 -3.50 -5.32
CA LEU A 20 18.18 -2.18 -5.66
C LEU A 20 17.06 -1.15 -5.82
N THR A 21 15.96 -1.50 -6.49
CA THR A 21 14.79 -0.63 -6.63
C THR A 21 14.18 -0.28 -5.28
N ARG A 22 14.04 -1.27 -4.38
CA ARG A 22 13.54 -1.02 -3.02
C ARG A 22 14.49 -0.16 -2.21
N ALA A 23 15.80 -0.42 -2.27
CA ALA A 23 16.80 0.37 -1.56
C ALA A 23 16.81 1.83 -2.05
N GLY A 24 16.72 2.06 -3.36
CA GLY A 24 16.61 3.40 -3.94
C GLY A 24 15.35 4.13 -3.47
N TRP A 25 14.20 3.45 -3.51
CA TRP A 25 12.96 4.02 -2.98
C TRP A 25 13.03 4.28 -1.47
N GLN A 26 13.58 3.34 -0.71
CA GLN A 26 13.75 3.43 0.73
C GLN A 26 14.52 4.70 1.11
N ALA A 27 15.66 4.95 0.44
CA ALA A 27 16.46 6.14 0.63
C ALA A 27 15.70 7.42 0.22
N GLN A 28 15.06 7.42 -0.95
CA GLN A 28 14.29 8.57 -1.44
C GLN A 28 13.10 8.93 -0.53
N ALA A 29 12.41 7.92 -0.01
CA ALA A 29 11.24 8.07 0.85
C ALA A 29 11.61 8.33 2.32
N GLY A 30 12.90 8.25 2.68
CA GLY A 30 13.37 8.40 4.06
C GLY A 30 12.83 7.32 4.99
N VAL A 31 12.53 6.13 4.47
CA VAL A 31 11.98 4.99 5.21
C VAL A 31 13.15 4.14 5.71
N PRO A 32 13.32 3.84 7.01
CA PRO A 32 14.44 3.02 7.47
C PRO A 32 14.18 1.52 7.31
N ARG A 33 12.91 1.09 7.26
CA ARG A 33 12.51 -0.31 7.10
C ARG A 33 11.29 -0.45 6.22
N VAL A 34 11.42 -1.24 5.17
CA VAL A 34 10.32 -1.54 4.23
C VAL A 34 9.59 -2.81 4.67
N THR A 35 8.25 -2.75 4.62
CA THR A 35 7.32 -3.86 4.82
C THR A 35 6.60 -4.15 3.51
N GLY A 36 6.47 -5.43 3.15
CA GLY A 36 5.62 -5.87 2.04
C GLY A 36 4.20 -6.11 2.51
N TYR A 37 3.23 -5.53 1.82
CA TYR A 37 1.79 -5.66 2.09
C TYR A 37 1.08 -6.63 1.14
N GLY A 38 1.83 -7.20 0.19
CA GLY A 38 1.37 -8.23 -0.74
C GLY A 38 1.04 -7.71 -2.14
N ALA A 39 0.59 -8.64 -2.99
CA ALA A 39 0.37 -8.37 -4.40
C ALA A 39 -0.82 -7.43 -4.63
N HIS A 40 -0.68 -6.44 -5.51
CA HIS A 40 -1.77 -5.59 -5.95
C HIS A 40 -1.72 -5.42 -7.47
N GLY A 41 -2.72 -5.97 -8.15
CA GLY A 41 -2.71 -6.08 -9.61
C GLY A 41 -1.48 -6.83 -10.10
N ASP A 42 -0.68 -6.17 -10.92
CA ASP A 42 0.57 -6.67 -11.50
C ASP A 42 1.83 -6.34 -10.67
N GLY A 43 1.65 -5.71 -9.50
CA GLY A 43 2.75 -5.27 -8.64
C GLY A 43 2.66 -5.77 -7.20
N GLN A 44 3.58 -5.28 -6.37
CA GLN A 44 3.68 -5.53 -4.93
C GLN A 44 3.59 -4.21 -4.18
N LEU A 45 2.71 -4.14 -3.18
CA LEU A 45 2.64 -2.99 -2.31
C LEU A 45 3.72 -3.09 -1.24
N ILE A 46 4.50 -2.03 -1.12
CA ILE A 46 5.57 -1.88 -0.14
C ILE A 46 5.41 -0.55 0.59
N GLY A 47 5.77 -0.50 1.86
CA GLY A 47 5.62 0.71 2.65
C GLY A 47 6.39 0.71 3.96
N GLY A 48 6.41 1.84 4.64
CA GLY A 48 7.05 2.01 5.95
C GLY A 48 6.90 3.43 6.47
N ALA A 49 7.22 3.65 7.75
CA ALA A 49 7.26 4.99 8.32
C ALA A 49 8.57 5.69 7.95
N ASP A 50 8.53 6.97 7.60
CA ASP A 50 9.72 7.79 7.39
C ASP A 50 10.35 8.23 8.73
N GLY A 51 11.50 8.92 8.67
CA GLY A 51 12.17 9.45 9.86
C GLY A 51 11.35 10.44 10.70
N ALA A 52 10.25 10.98 10.16
CA ALA A 52 9.28 11.82 10.88
C ALA A 52 8.06 11.01 11.38
N GLY A 53 8.10 9.68 11.27
CA GLY A 53 7.01 8.80 11.67
C GLY A 53 5.84 8.77 10.69
N ARG A 54 5.95 9.39 9.51
CA ARG A 54 4.87 9.43 8.51
C ARG A 54 4.91 8.21 7.62
N PHE A 55 3.77 7.55 7.44
CA PHE A 55 3.67 6.38 6.59
C PHE A 55 3.82 6.75 5.10
N ARG A 56 4.64 5.97 4.41
CA ARG A 56 4.92 6.02 2.97
C ARG A 56 4.52 4.68 2.36
N LEU A 57 3.91 4.73 1.18
CA LEU A 57 3.49 3.54 0.44
C LEU A 57 3.91 3.66 -1.02
N ALA A 58 4.24 2.56 -1.66
CA ALA A 58 4.56 2.50 -3.08
C ALA A 58 4.10 1.18 -3.71
N LEU A 59 3.93 1.22 -5.03
CA LEU A 59 3.70 0.02 -5.84
C LEU A 59 4.97 -0.31 -6.61
N GLU A 60 5.59 -1.43 -6.26
CA GLU A 60 6.69 -2.02 -7.00
C GLU A 60 6.14 -2.90 -8.12
N ARG A 61 6.54 -2.67 -9.37
CA ARG A 61 6.14 -3.49 -10.53
C ARG A 61 7.35 -4.16 -11.17
N ARG A 62 7.13 -5.39 -11.63
CA ARG A 62 8.09 -6.12 -12.47
C ARG A 62 7.65 -6.05 -13.92
N THR A 63 8.57 -5.64 -14.79
CA THR A 63 8.40 -5.65 -16.24
C THR A 63 9.51 -6.49 -16.87
N ARG A 64 9.44 -6.68 -18.19
CA ARG A 64 10.52 -7.31 -18.95
C ARG A 64 11.85 -6.55 -18.84
N ALA A 65 11.80 -5.24 -18.60
CA ALA A 65 12.98 -4.39 -18.45
C ALA A 65 13.56 -4.37 -17.02
N GLY A 66 12.87 -4.97 -16.04
CA GLY A 66 13.33 -5.03 -14.66
C GLY A 66 12.25 -4.61 -13.64
N THR A 67 12.69 -4.27 -12.43
CA THR A 67 11.80 -3.84 -11.33
C THR A 67 11.83 -2.33 -11.19
N HIS A 68 10.68 -1.67 -11.06
CA HIS A 68 10.58 -0.22 -10.87
C HIS A 68 9.45 0.14 -9.90
N ILE A 69 9.48 1.36 -9.36
CA ILE A 69 8.38 1.93 -8.58
C ILE A 69 7.41 2.61 -9.54
N ALA A 70 6.19 2.08 -9.65
CA ALA A 70 5.15 2.62 -10.52
C ALA A 70 4.57 3.92 -9.96
N TRP A 71 4.43 4.01 -8.64
CA TRP A 71 4.06 5.23 -7.93
C TRP A 71 4.44 5.14 -6.46
N GLY A 72 4.51 6.30 -5.79
CA GLY A 72 4.76 6.42 -4.36
C GLY A 72 3.86 7.47 -3.73
N ALA A 73 3.06 7.07 -2.74
CA ALA A 73 2.22 7.94 -1.95
C ALA A 73 3.05 8.65 -0.87
N ARG A 74 2.87 9.97 -0.76
CA ARG A 74 3.65 10.81 0.15
C ARG A 74 2.86 11.05 1.44
N GLY A 75 3.50 10.78 2.57
CA GLY A 75 3.08 11.26 3.90
C GLY A 75 1.61 11.03 4.21
N LEU A 76 1.19 9.77 4.29
CA LEU A 76 -0.21 9.35 4.47
C LEU A 76 -0.78 9.65 5.87
N GLY A 77 0.06 10.18 6.77
CA GLY A 77 -0.22 10.41 8.18
C GLY A 77 0.85 9.78 9.05
N GLU A 78 0.90 10.16 10.32
CA GLU A 78 1.79 9.52 11.29
C GLU A 78 1.27 8.13 11.66
N ALA A 79 2.18 7.14 11.77
CA ALA A 79 1.80 5.76 12.03
C ALA A 79 2.78 5.05 12.96
N ALA A 80 2.27 4.50 14.07
CA ALA A 80 2.93 3.39 14.77
C ALA A 80 2.63 2.05 14.09
N ARG A 81 1.48 1.95 13.41
CA ARG A 81 1.05 0.79 12.62
C ARG A 81 0.25 1.24 11.41
N ALA A 82 0.44 0.55 10.29
CA ALA A 82 -0.32 0.75 9.07
C ALA A 82 -0.93 -0.55 8.57
N HIS A 83 -2.18 -0.48 8.12
CA HIS A 83 -2.88 -1.57 7.45
C HIS A 83 -3.22 -1.15 6.03
N VAL A 84 -2.89 -2.01 5.07
CA VAL A 84 -3.14 -1.78 3.65
C VAL A 84 -4.12 -2.83 3.17
N LEU A 85 -5.25 -2.37 2.65
CA LEU A 85 -6.37 -3.22 2.26
C LEU A 85 -6.64 -3.05 0.78
N ARG A 86 -6.86 -4.19 0.13
CA ARG A 86 -7.28 -4.27 -1.27
C ARG A 86 -8.79 -4.31 -1.30
N VAL A 87 -9.41 -3.48 -2.13
CA VAL A 87 -10.87 -3.42 -2.26
C VAL A 87 -11.30 -4.04 -3.59
N PRO A 88 -11.91 -5.24 -3.59
CA PRO A 88 -12.45 -5.85 -4.80
C PRO A 88 -13.76 -5.16 -5.23
N GLY A 89 -13.93 -4.90 -6.53
CA GLY A 89 -15.22 -4.55 -7.13
C GLY A 89 -15.57 -3.06 -7.25
N TYR A 90 -14.70 -2.15 -6.82
CA TYR A 90 -14.90 -0.69 -6.96
C TYR A 90 -13.98 -0.14 -8.06
N MET A 91 -14.47 0.79 -8.88
CA MET A 91 -13.75 1.37 -10.03
C MET A 91 -12.33 1.87 -9.65
N PRO A 92 -11.42 1.94 -10.63
CA PRO A 92 -10.31 0.99 -10.70
C PRO A 92 -9.49 0.87 -9.39
N ARG A 93 -9.83 -0.15 -8.58
CA ARG A 93 -8.94 -0.83 -7.61
C ARG A 93 -8.34 0.00 -6.47
N ASP A 94 -9.09 0.89 -5.83
CA ASP A 94 -8.54 1.70 -4.73
C ASP A 94 -7.86 0.91 -3.59
N ILE A 95 -6.86 1.53 -2.98
CA ILE A 95 -6.11 1.02 -1.83
C ILE A 95 -6.52 1.82 -0.61
N VAL A 96 -7.01 1.12 0.43
CA VAL A 96 -7.31 1.77 1.71
C VAL A 96 -6.14 1.59 2.65
N VAL A 97 -5.67 2.71 3.20
CA VAL A 97 -4.60 2.73 4.19
C VAL A 97 -5.15 3.28 5.50
N GLN A 98 -5.00 2.50 6.57
CA GLN A 98 -5.28 2.94 7.93
C GLN A 98 -3.97 3.13 8.67
N THR A 99 -3.70 4.33 9.15
CA THR A 99 -2.53 4.67 9.97
C THR A 99 -2.98 5.02 11.38
N CYS A 100 -2.43 4.34 12.39
CA CYS A 100 -2.83 4.55 13.78
C CYS A 100 -1.69 5.10 14.64
N ARG A 101 -2.00 6.08 15.50
CA ARG A 101 -1.13 6.58 16.58
C ARG A 101 -1.94 6.58 17.88
N ALA A 102 -1.49 5.79 18.86
CA ALA A 102 -2.24 5.52 20.09
C ALA A 102 -3.66 5.02 19.78
N GLU A 103 -4.69 5.66 20.34
CA GLU A 103 -6.11 5.25 20.18
C GLU A 103 -6.79 5.84 18.94
N ALA A 104 -6.09 6.67 18.16
CA ALA A 104 -6.64 7.35 17.00
C ALA A 104 -6.01 6.86 15.70
N CYS A 105 -6.84 6.63 14.69
CA CYS A 105 -6.44 6.24 13.35
C CYS A 105 -6.95 7.25 12.32
N ALA A 106 -6.16 7.46 11.29
CA ALA A 106 -6.58 8.09 10.05
C ALA A 106 -6.78 7.00 8.98
N VAL A 107 -7.79 7.18 8.12
CA VAL A 107 -8.08 6.28 7.00
C VAL A 107 -8.08 7.12 5.72
N VAL A 108 -7.33 6.65 4.72
CA VAL A 108 -7.21 7.29 3.42
C VAL A 108 -7.41 6.27 2.31
N GLY A 109 -8.13 6.68 1.28
CA GLY A 109 -8.22 5.96 0.02
C GLY A 109 -7.24 6.52 -0.99
N LEU A 110 -6.51 5.62 -1.66
CA LEU A 110 -5.57 5.96 -2.70
C LEU A 110 -6.00 5.35 -4.02
N GLY A 111 -5.91 6.14 -5.09
CA GLY A 111 -6.10 5.62 -6.45
C GLY A 111 -5.00 4.61 -6.79
N ALA A 112 -5.36 3.38 -7.17
CA ALA A 112 -4.38 2.31 -7.37
C ALA A 112 -3.36 2.54 -8.50
N HIS A 113 -3.67 3.44 -9.42
CA HIS A 113 -2.81 3.76 -10.54
C HIS A 113 -1.86 4.92 -10.25
N THR A 114 -2.25 5.82 -9.35
CA THR A 114 -1.55 7.09 -9.10
C THR A 114 -0.91 7.14 -7.71
N GLY A 115 -1.40 6.33 -6.76
CA GLY A 115 -1.04 6.45 -5.35
C GLY A 115 -1.49 7.76 -4.71
N GLN A 116 -2.30 8.57 -5.40
CA GLN A 116 -2.79 9.84 -4.90
C GLN A 116 -3.98 9.61 -3.98
N GLU A 117 -4.08 10.45 -2.93
CA GLU A 117 -5.25 10.50 -2.07
C GLU A 117 -6.47 10.91 -2.90
N VAL A 118 -7.45 10.00 -2.96
CA VAL A 118 -8.75 10.25 -3.60
C VAL A 118 -9.81 10.60 -2.58
N TRP A 119 -9.64 10.15 -1.33
CA TRP A 119 -10.50 10.52 -0.21
C TRP A 119 -9.82 10.25 1.15
N ARG A 120 -10.37 10.87 2.20
CA ARG A 120 -9.94 10.70 3.59
C ARG A 120 -11.15 10.69 4.51
N GLU A 121 -11.14 9.79 5.49
CA GLU A 121 -12.18 9.74 6.51
C GLU A 121 -12.16 11.02 7.35
N PRO A 122 -13.30 11.72 7.51
CA PRO A 122 -13.36 12.89 8.37
C PRO A 122 -13.18 12.50 9.85
N GLY A 123 -12.16 13.07 10.49
CA GLY A 123 -11.94 12.90 11.93
C GLY A 123 -11.05 11.71 12.31
N ARG A 124 -11.09 11.34 13.60
CA ARG A 124 -10.27 10.26 14.17
C ARG A 124 -11.11 8.99 14.28
N VAL A 125 -10.63 7.89 13.71
CA VAL A 125 -11.23 6.55 13.84
C VAL A 125 -10.65 5.84 15.06
N ALA A 126 -11.48 5.26 15.91
CA ALA A 126 -11.00 4.51 17.09
C ALA A 126 -10.21 3.26 16.68
N ARG A 127 -9.11 2.98 17.39
CA ARG A 127 -8.21 1.84 17.11
C ARG A 127 -8.89 0.47 17.08
N GLN A 128 -9.89 0.25 17.92
CA GLN A 128 -10.61 -1.03 18.05
C GLN A 128 -11.61 -1.27 16.91
N ALA A 129 -11.94 -0.24 16.15
CA ALA A 129 -12.73 -0.39 14.94
C ALA A 129 -11.79 -0.82 13.82
N GLY A 130 -11.73 -2.12 13.54
CA GLY A 130 -11.26 -2.62 12.24
C GLY A 130 -12.21 -2.20 11.13
N VAL A 131 -12.67 -0.96 11.09
CA VAL A 131 -13.62 -0.44 10.13
C VAL A 131 -12.81 0.23 9.03
N ALA A 132 -12.83 -0.35 7.83
CA ALA A 132 -12.54 0.42 6.64
C ALA A 132 -13.83 1.15 6.26
N VAL A 133 -13.79 2.47 6.28
CA VAL A 133 -14.78 3.23 5.54
C VAL A 133 -14.41 3.15 4.06
N TYR A 134 -15.38 2.94 3.19
CA TYR A 134 -15.23 2.97 1.75
C TYR A 134 -16.11 4.09 1.23
N ILE A 135 -15.65 4.87 0.26
CA ILE A 135 -16.50 5.82 -0.45
C ILE A 135 -16.67 5.26 -1.86
N VAL A 136 -17.92 5.09 -2.27
CA VAL A 136 -18.28 4.72 -3.63
C VAL A 136 -18.39 6.01 -4.44
N GLY A 137 -17.93 5.98 -5.70
CA GLY A 137 -18.15 7.08 -6.64
C GLY A 137 -19.61 7.57 -6.60
N GLU A 138 -19.81 8.86 -6.88
CA GLU A 138 -21.09 9.58 -6.76
C GLU A 138 -21.51 9.97 -5.32
N GLY A 139 -20.57 9.98 -4.36
CA GLY A 139 -20.79 10.58 -3.03
C GLY A 139 -21.47 9.66 -2.01
N ARG A 140 -21.61 8.37 -2.30
CA ARG A 140 -22.17 7.37 -1.38
C ARG A 140 -21.09 6.80 -0.46
N THR A 141 -21.33 6.77 0.84
CA THR A 141 -20.37 6.23 1.81
C THR A 141 -20.76 4.82 2.22
N VAL A 142 -19.93 3.84 1.89
CA VAL A 142 -20.09 2.45 2.32
C VAL A 142 -19.11 2.17 3.45
N ARG A 143 -19.58 2.11 4.68
CA ARG A 143 -18.75 1.65 5.79
C ARG A 143 -18.70 0.13 5.79
N ARG A 144 -17.51 -0.48 5.84
CA ARG A 144 -17.41 -1.92 6.09
C ARG A 144 -16.42 -2.27 7.20
N ASN A 145 -16.91 -3.06 8.13
CA ASN A 145 -16.13 -3.63 9.19
C ASN A 145 -15.29 -4.78 8.64
N LEU A 146 -13.98 -4.69 8.76
CA LEU A 146 -12.98 -5.65 8.29
C LEU A 146 -12.82 -6.82 9.26
N LEU A 147 -13.22 -6.67 10.52
CA LEU A 147 -13.21 -7.76 11.51
C LEU A 147 -14.45 -8.63 11.37
N THR A 148 -15.61 -8.02 11.15
CA THR A 148 -16.90 -8.74 11.10
C THR A 148 -17.41 -8.96 9.67
N GLY A 149 -16.87 -8.25 8.69
CA GLY A 149 -17.35 -8.27 7.30
C GLY A 149 -18.60 -7.42 7.06
N GLU A 150 -19.21 -6.85 8.10
CA GLU A 150 -20.45 -6.07 8.02
C GLU A 150 -20.31 -4.84 7.13
N ARG A 151 -21.36 -4.54 6.37
CA ARG A 151 -21.43 -3.42 5.42
C ARG A 151 -22.64 -2.56 5.78
N SER A 152 -22.44 -1.25 5.93
CA SER A 152 -23.53 -0.26 6.00
C SER A 152 -23.35 0.77 4.90
N GLU A 153 -24.45 1.16 4.27
CA GLU A 153 -24.47 2.23 3.27
C GLU A 153 -25.08 3.48 3.89
N GLN A 154 -24.46 4.64 3.67
CA GLN A 154 -24.96 5.98 4.01
C GLN A 154 -24.94 6.85 2.77
#